data_AF-A0ABF7QE39-F1
#
_entry.id   AF-A0ABF7QE39-F1
#
_cell.length_a   1.000
_cell.length_b   1.000
_cell.length_c   1.000
_cell.angle_alpha   90.00
_cell.angle_beta   90.00
_cell.angle_gamma   90.00
#
_symmetry.space_group_name_H-M   'P 1'
#
loop_
_entity.id
_entity.type
_entity.pdbx_description
1 polymer ?
#
loop_
_entity_poly.entity_id
_entity_poly.type
_entity_poly.pdbx_seq_one_letter_code
_entity_poly.pdbx_strand_id
1 'polypeptide(L)'
;MARAFGVHSSQVFRWRQQLCGKEAAALGFAAVKIAADPHAAAAPTQGLIEVEIGTETKIRVSGAADAATVTAVITALRAGSR
;
A
#
# COMPACT_ATOMS: atom_id res chain seq x y z
N MET A 1 -10.28 -2.68 -36.33
CA MET A 1 -10.01 -1.23 -36.24
C MET A 1 -8.95 -0.74 -37.23
N ALA A 2 -7.76 -1.35 -37.39
CA ALA A 2 -6.71 -0.81 -38.28
C ALA A 2 -7.08 -0.73 -39.79
N ARG A 3 -7.69 -1.76 -40.36
CA ARG A 3 -8.08 -1.78 -41.79
C ARG A 3 -9.13 -0.73 -42.17
N ALA A 4 -9.96 -0.31 -41.21
CA ALA A 4 -10.99 0.70 -41.44
C ALA A 4 -10.40 2.09 -41.76
N PHE A 5 -9.13 2.32 -41.39
CA PHE A 5 -8.38 3.54 -41.69
C PHE A 5 -7.37 3.34 -42.83
N GLY A 6 -7.50 2.26 -43.62
CA GLY A 6 -6.55 1.93 -44.70
C GLY A 6 -5.19 1.46 -44.21
N VAL A 7 -5.03 1.19 -42.91
CA VAL A 7 -3.75 0.79 -42.32
C VAL A 7 -3.63 -0.74 -42.29
N HIS A 8 -2.54 -1.26 -42.85
CA HIS A 8 -2.24 -2.68 -42.81
C HIS A 8 -1.75 -3.09 -41.40
N SER A 9 -2.13 -4.27 -40.92
CA SER A 9 -1.76 -4.74 -39.57
C SER A 9 -0.24 -4.78 -39.34
N SER A 10 0.53 -5.07 -40.39
CA SER A 10 1.99 -5.04 -40.34
C SER A 10 2.57 -3.63 -40.16
N GLN A 11 1.91 -2.57 -40.66
CA GLN A 11 2.34 -1.19 -40.43
C GLN A 11 2.14 -0.79 -38.97
N VAL A 12 0.99 -1.14 -38.38
CA VAL A 12 0.73 -0.91 -36.95
C VAL A 12 1.75 -1.65 -36.09
N PHE A 13 2.08 -2.90 -36.45
CA PHE A 13 3.10 -3.67 -35.74
C PHE A 13 4.48 -3.01 -35.82
N ARG A 14 4.90 -2.58 -37.02
CA ARG A 14 6.18 -1.87 -37.22
C ARG A 14 6.23 -0.55 -36.47
N TRP A 15 5.16 0.23 -36.45
CA TRP A 15 5.09 1.47 -35.68
C TRP A 15 5.20 1.22 -34.18
N ARG A 16 4.52 0.19 -33.66
CA ARG A 16 4.69 -0.22 -32.25
C ARG A 16 6.13 -0.62 -31.96
N GLN A 17 6.78 -1.35 -32.85
CA GLN A 17 8.18 -1.72 -32.69
C GLN A 17 9.13 -0.51 -32.75
N GLN A 18 8.86 0.47 -33.61
CA GLN A 18 9.69 1.67 -33.73
C GLN A 18 9.51 2.63 -32.54
N LEU A 19 8.27 2.78 -32.07
CA LEU A 19 7.93 3.72 -31.00
C LEU A 19 8.14 3.13 -29.60
N CYS A 20 7.82 1.84 -29.41
CA CYS A 20 7.93 1.16 -28.13
C CYS A 20 9.14 0.22 -28.04
N GLY A 21 9.82 -0.13 -29.14
CA GLY A 21 10.92 -1.12 -29.11
C GLY A 21 12.21 -0.64 -28.45
N LYS A 22 12.39 0.68 -28.29
CA LYS A 22 13.46 1.23 -27.43
C LYS A 22 13.09 1.16 -25.93
N GLU A 23 11.79 1.03 -25.65
CA GLU A 23 11.18 0.71 -24.36
C GLU A 23 10.63 -0.73 -24.35
N ALA A 24 11.35 -1.69 -24.95
CA ALA A 24 11.44 -2.99 -24.30
C ALA A 24 12.26 -2.77 -23.02
N ALA A 25 11.64 -2.01 -22.10
CA ALA A 25 12.11 -1.71 -20.79
C ALA A 25 12.51 -3.05 -20.22
N ALA A 26 13.76 -3.13 -19.78
CA ALA A 26 14.17 -4.22 -18.93
C ALA A 26 13.02 -4.43 -17.94
N LEU A 27 12.41 -5.62 -17.95
CA LEU A 27 11.51 -6.05 -16.88
C LEU A 27 12.37 -6.06 -15.62
N GLY A 28 12.46 -4.91 -15.00
CA GLY A 28 13.49 -4.55 -14.06
C GLY A 28 12.86 -3.58 -13.10
N PHE A 29 12.94 -3.95 -11.83
CA PHE A 29 12.41 -3.12 -10.76
C PHE A 29 13.15 -1.78 -10.76
N ALA A 30 12.40 -0.68 -10.84
CA ALA A 30 12.95 0.63 -10.64
C ALA A 30 13.36 0.76 -9.17
N ALA A 31 14.63 1.06 -8.91
CA ALA A 31 15.11 1.30 -7.56
C ALA A 31 14.51 2.61 -7.03
N VAL A 32 13.46 2.49 -6.22
CA VAL A 32 12.85 3.64 -5.51
C VAL A 32 13.61 3.83 -4.20
N LYS A 33 14.28 4.98 -4.06
CA LYS A 33 14.80 5.43 -2.76
C LYS A 33 13.66 6.08 -1.99
N ILE A 34 13.21 5.43 -0.93
CA ILE A 34 12.34 6.03 0.07
C ILE A 34 13.22 6.91 0.94
N ALA A 35 12.96 8.22 0.95
CA ALA A 35 13.60 9.11 1.90
C ALA A 35 13.24 8.63 3.32
N ALA A 36 14.22 8.56 4.22
CA ALA A 36 13.94 8.25 5.61
C ALA A 36 12.92 9.26 6.12
N ASP A 37 11.78 8.75 6.59
CA ASP A 37 10.83 9.56 7.33
C ASP A 37 11.61 10.21 8.49
N PRO A 38 11.55 11.53 8.70
CA PRO A 38 12.19 12.16 9.87
C PRO A 38 11.58 11.65 11.19
N HIS A 39 10.46 10.93 11.11
CA HIS A 39 9.83 10.12 12.13
C HIS A 39 10.06 8.62 11.87
N ALA A 40 11.25 8.23 11.39
CA ALA A 40 11.77 6.88 11.54
C ALA A 40 11.73 6.57 13.04
N ALA A 41 10.65 5.88 13.39
CA ALA A 41 10.14 5.77 14.73
C ALA A 41 11.26 5.34 15.65
N ALA A 42 11.38 6.06 16.78
CA ALA A 42 12.03 5.54 17.96
C ALA A 42 11.64 4.06 18.11
N ALA A 43 12.62 3.21 18.41
CA ALA A 43 12.46 1.78 18.63
C ALA A 43 11.08 1.47 19.22
N PRO A 44 10.34 0.47 18.70
CA PRO A 44 8.94 0.26 19.08
C PRO A 44 8.85 0.29 20.59
N THR A 45 8.23 1.35 21.14
CA THR A 45 7.93 1.42 22.56
C THR A 45 7.07 0.20 22.82
N GLN A 46 7.63 -0.76 23.54
CA GLN A 46 6.99 -2.02 23.86
C GLN A 46 5.60 -1.70 24.42
N GLY A 47 4.55 -2.16 23.73
CA GLY A 47 3.16 -1.83 24.02
C GLY A 47 2.59 -0.77 23.08
N LEU A 48 2.04 -1.23 21.96
CA LEU A 48 1.17 -0.42 21.12
C LEU A 48 -0.13 -1.21 20.93
N ILE A 49 -1.24 -0.66 21.40
CA ILE A 49 -2.58 -1.18 21.08
C ILE A 49 -3.18 -0.26 20.03
N GLU A 50 -3.43 -0.82 18.84
CA GLU A 50 -4.22 -0.15 17.81
C GLU A 50 -5.60 -0.81 17.74
N VAL A 51 -6.64 0.01 17.85
CA VAL A 51 -8.03 -0.43 17.72
C VAL A 51 -8.68 0.39 16.62
N GLU A 52 -9.25 -0.29 15.63
CA GLU A 52 -10.03 0.31 14.56
C GLU A 52 -11.52 0.01 14.78
N ILE A 53 -12.35 1.06 14.81
CA ILE A 53 -13.81 0.96 14.98
C ILE A 53 -14.45 1.58 13.72
N GLY A 54 -14.97 0.73 12.84
CA GLY A 54 -15.49 1.15 11.55
C GLY A 54 -14.39 1.69 10.62
N THR A 55 -14.77 2.46 9.59
CA THR A 55 -13.84 2.90 8.54
C THR A 55 -13.04 4.16 8.90
N GLU A 56 -13.44 4.89 9.94
CA GLU A 56 -12.88 6.22 10.23
C GLU A 56 -12.33 6.41 11.65
N THR A 57 -12.60 5.50 12.60
CA THR A 57 -12.14 5.70 13.98
C THR A 57 -10.96 4.79 14.28
N LYS A 58 -9.75 5.38 14.34
CA LYS A 58 -8.54 4.70 14.78
C LYS A 58 -8.11 5.21 16.16
N ILE A 59 -8.12 4.33 17.16
CA ILE A 59 -7.65 4.61 18.51
C ILE A 59 -6.24 4.01 18.65
N ARG A 60 -5.29 4.85 19.06
CA ARG A 60 -3.90 4.45 19.30
C ARG A 60 -3.56 4.69 20.77
N VAL A 61 -3.28 3.62 21.49
CA VAL A 61 -2.79 3.69 22.87
C VAL A 61 -1.29 3.37 22.84
N SER A 62 -0.47 4.38 23.05
CA SER A 62 1.00 4.25 23.14
C SER A 62 1.40 4.11 24.61
N GLY A 63 2.07 3.00 24.97
CA GLY A 63 2.55 2.72 26.32
C GLY A 63 2.55 1.22 26.64
N ALA A 64 3.33 0.80 27.65
CA ALA A 64 3.41 -0.60 28.05
C ALA A 64 2.00 -1.17 28.33
N ALA A 65 1.55 -2.06 27.46
CA ALA A 65 0.26 -2.71 27.57
C ALA A 65 0.40 -3.94 28.46
N ASP A 66 -0.06 -3.85 29.71
CA ASP A 66 -0.19 -5.02 30.57
C ASP A 66 -1.39 -5.89 30.15
N ALA A 67 -1.36 -7.16 30.51
CA ALA A 67 -2.38 -8.13 30.10
C ALA A 67 -3.79 -7.79 30.60
N ALA A 68 -3.91 -7.12 31.75
CA ALA A 68 -5.21 -6.71 32.28
C ALA A 68 -5.79 -5.58 31.43
N THR A 69 -4.96 -4.61 31.01
CA THR A 69 -5.36 -3.55 30.08
C THR A 69 -5.82 -4.10 28.73
N VAL A 70 -5.09 -5.07 28.15
CA VAL A 70 -5.51 -5.72 26.89
C VAL A 70 -6.85 -6.44 27.06
N THR A 71 -7.03 -7.14 28.18
CA THR A 71 -8.28 -7.88 28.47
C THR A 71 -9.47 -6.93 28.66
N ALA A 72 -9.25 -5.78 29.32
CA ALA A 72 -10.26 -4.76 29.50
C ALA A 72 -10.68 -4.15 28.16
N VAL A 73 -9.73 -3.84 27.27
CA VAL A 73 -10.01 -3.33 25.92
C VAL A 73 -10.83 -4.35 25.11
N ILE A 74 -10.44 -5.62 25.10
CA ILE A 74 -11.19 -6.68 24.39
C ILE A 74 -12.62 -6.82 24.95
N THR A 75 -12.77 -6.77 26.27
CA THR A 75 -14.09 -6.85 26.92
C THR A 75 -14.97 -5.66 26.58
N ALA A 76 -14.42 -4.45 26.59
CA ALA A 76 -15.13 -3.22 26.24
C ALA A 76 -15.57 -3.22 24.77
N LEU A 77 -14.70 -3.67 23.85
CA LEU A 77 -15.06 -3.78 22.43
C LEU A 77 -16.20 -4.79 22.20
N ARG A 78 -16.20 -5.91 22.92
CA ARG A 78 -17.29 -6.89 22.87
C ARG A 78 -18.61 -6.33 23.44
N ALA A 79 -18.54 -5.52 24.49
CA ALA A 79 -19.73 -4.92 25.10
C ALA A 79 -20.33 -3.78 24.26
N GLY A 80 -19.48 -2.98 23.59
CA GLY A 80 -19.90 -1.85 22.76
C GLY A 80 -20.33 -2.20 21.33
N SER A 81 -20.13 -3.45 20.89
CA SER A 81 -20.57 -3.94 19.56
C SER A 81 -22.06 -4.34 19.50
N ARG A 82 -22.88 -3.88 20.46
CA ARG A 82 -24.30 -4.26 20.62
C ARG A 82 -25.24 -3.16 20.15
#